data_AF-A0A7C5ZST6-F1
#
_entry.id   AF-A0A7C5ZST6-F1
#
_cell.length_a   1.000
_cell.length_b   1.000
_cell.length_c   1.000
_cell.angle_alpha   90.00
_cell.angle_beta   90.00
_cell.angle_gamma   90.00
#
_symmetry.space_group_name_H-M   'P 1'
#
loop_
_entity.id
_entity.type
_entity.pdbx_description
1 polymer ?
#
loop_
_entity_poly.entity_id
_entity_poly.type
_entity_poly.pdbx_seq_one_letter_code
_entity_poly.pdbx_strand_id
1 'polypeptide(L)' 'MKFIRMVLDRCLNKPLIIVDRGPWYRWALDRLGLKHQYQRFGIRNIVERFFEYLKKRTEIL' A
#
# COMPACT_ATOMS: atom_id res chain seq x y z
N MET A 1 -12.51 1.93 1.91
CA MET A 1 -12.36 0.52 1.47
C MET A 1 -12.49 0.27 -0.03
N LYS A 2 -13.14 1.14 -0.83
CA LYS A 2 -13.28 0.93 -2.29
C LYS A 2 -11.95 0.71 -3.02
N PHE A 3 -10.93 1.49 -2.67
CA PHE A 3 -9.61 1.40 -3.31
C PHE A 3 -8.97 0.01 -3.22
N ILE A 4 -8.88 -0.59 -2.02
CA ILE A 4 -8.28 -1.92 -1.86
C ILE A 4 -9.05 -2.96 -2.67
N ARG A 5 -10.39 -2.90 -2.67
CA ARG A 5 -11.20 -3.82 -3.47
C ARG A 5 -10.92 -3.68 -4.97
N MET A 6 -10.86 -2.45 -5.49
CA MET A 6 -10.51 -2.20 -6.90
C MET A 6 -9.13 -2.75 -7.27
N VAL A 7 -8.15 -2.67 -6.36
CA VAL A 7 -6.81 -3.25 -6.59
C VAL A 7 -6.90 -4.78 -6.61
N LEU A 8 -7.61 -5.38 -5.66
CA LEU A 8 -7.77 -6.84 -5.59
C LEU A 8 -8.49 -7.40 -6.82
N ASP A 9 -9.46 -6.68 -7.39
CA ASP A 9 -10.15 -7.09 -8.63
C ASP A 9 -9.19 -7.16 -9.83
N ARG A 10 -8.01 -6.53 -9.75
CA ARG A 10 -6.95 -6.59 -10.77
C ARG A 10 -5.86 -7.62 -10.44
N CYS A 11 -5.90 -8.26 -9.27
CA CYS A 11 -4.95 -9.28 -8.87
C CYS A 11 -5.49 -10.67 -9.20
N LEU A 12 -4.64 -11.52 -9.79
CA LEU A 12 -4.99 -12.93 -10.05
C LEU A 12 -5.17 -13.76 -8.76
N ASN A 13 -4.55 -13.32 -7.66
CA ASN A 13 -4.55 -13.99 -6.37
C ASN A 13 -4.64 -12.96 -5.24
N LYS A 14 -4.87 -13.42 -4.00
CA LYS A 14 -4.74 -12.56 -2.81
C LYS A 14 -3.26 -12.23 -2.56
N PRO A 15 -2.82 -10.97 -2.75
CA PRO A 15 -1.43 -10.61 -2.57
C PRO A 15 -1.07 -10.52 -1.08
N LEU A 16 0.22 -10.65 -0.78
CA LEU A 16 0.79 -10.21 0.50
C LEU A 16 0.93 -8.69 0.46
N ILE A 17 0.30 -8.00 1.42
CA ILE A 17 0.38 -6.53 1.50
C ILE A 17 1.52 -6.12 2.44
N ILE A 18 2.47 -5.33 1.94
CA ILE A 18 3.54 -4.77 2.76
C ILE A 18 3.15 -3.37 3.24
N VAL A 19 3.10 -3.16 4.55
CA VAL A 19 2.60 -1.91 5.17
C VAL A 19 3.60 -1.33 6.18
N ASP A 20 3.37 -0.08 6.57
CA ASP A 20 4.09 0.57 7.67
C ASP A 20 3.39 0.31 9.04
N ARG A 21 3.72 1.10 10.08
CA ARG A 21 3.11 0.98 11.42
C ARG A 21 1.75 1.69 11.56
N GLY A 22 1.11 2.07 10.47
CA GLY A 22 -0.19 2.74 10.51
C GLY A 22 -1.20 1.91 11.30
N PRO A 23 -1.82 2.46 12.35
CA PRO A 23 -2.65 1.68 13.29
C PRO A 23 -3.90 1.08 12.62
N TRP A 24 -4.35 1.68 11.51
CA TRP A 24 -5.52 1.24 10.78
C TRP A 24 -5.28 0.07 9.82
N TYR A 25 -4.03 -0.19 9.41
CA TYR A 25 -3.72 -1.21 8.41
C TYR A 25 -4.15 -2.60 8.88
N ARG A 26 -3.80 -2.95 10.12
CA ARG A 26 -4.14 -4.26 10.70
C ARG A 26 -5.65 -4.49 10.69
N TRP A 27 -6.42 -3.56 11.25
CA TRP A 27 -7.88 -3.66 11.30
C TRP A 27 -8.51 -3.79 9.90
N ALA A 28 -8.02 -2.99 8.94
CA ALA A 28 -8.55 -2.97 7.59
C ALA A 28 -8.25 -4.27 6.81
N LEU A 29 -7.02 -4.75 6.88
CA LEU A 29 -6.54 -5.91 6.10
C LEU A 29 -7.03 -7.23 6.69
N ASP A 30 -7.12 -7.32 8.02
CA ASP A 30 -7.69 -8.50 8.71
C ASP A 30 -9.16 -8.69 8.33
N ARG A 31 -9.95 -7.60 8.26
CA ARG A 31 -11.35 -7.64 7.79
C ARG A 31 -11.51 -8.09 6.35
N LEU A 32 -10.49 -7.92 5.53
CA LEU A 32 -10.48 -8.35 4.12
C LEU A 32 -9.86 -9.75 3.95
N GLY A 33 -9.38 -10.37 5.02
CA GLY A 33 -8.71 -11.67 4.98
C GLY A 33 -7.43 -11.65 4.15
N LEU A 34 -6.71 -10.52 4.17
CA LEU A 34 -5.45 -10.34 3.45
C LEU A 34 -4.27 -10.58 4.37
N LYS A 35 -3.28 -11.34 3.89
CA LYS A 35 -1.99 -11.44 4.58
C LYS A 35 -1.28 -10.11 4.48
N HIS A 36 -0.69 -9.66 5.57
CA HIS A 36 0.10 -8.44 5.59
C HIS A 36 1.36 -8.59 6.43
N GLN A 37 2.36 -7.78 6.08
CA GLN A 37 3.63 -7.74 6.78
C GLN A 37 4.04 -6.29 6.99
N TYR A 38 4.40 -5.98 8.24
CA TYR A 38 5.03 -4.71 8.57
C TYR A 38 6.48 -4.70 8.08
N GLN A 39 6.86 -3.64 7.37
CA GLN A 39 8.26 -3.40 7.01
C GLN A 39 8.60 -1.90 7.10
N ARG A 40 9.63 -1.57 7.90
CA ARG A 40 10.10 -0.19 8.05
C ARG A 40 10.87 0.31 6.82
N PHE A 41 11.84 -0.48 6.37
CA PHE A 41 12.74 -0.20 5.25
C PHE A 41 12.86 -1.44 4.36
N GLY A 42 13.11 -1.26 3.07
CA GLY A 42 13.26 -2.35 2.11
C GLY A 42 12.39 -2.15 0.88
N ILE A 43 11.60 -3.16 0.51
CA ILE A 43 10.80 -3.17 -0.72
C ILE A 43 9.82 -1.98 -0.78
N ARG A 44 9.34 -1.49 0.37
CA ARG A 44 8.49 -0.28 0.44
C ARG A 44 9.15 1.00 -0.08
N ASN A 45 10.48 1.06 -0.17
CA ASN A 45 11.19 2.25 -0.66
C ASN A 45 10.78 2.61 -2.11
N ILE A 46 10.32 1.64 -2.90
CA ILE A 46 9.79 1.91 -4.26
C ILE A 46 8.54 2.81 -4.22
N VAL A 47 7.68 2.64 -3.21
CA VAL A 47 6.46 3.43 -3.03
C VAL A 47 6.83 4.85 -2.62
N GLU A 48 7.79 5.01 -1.69
CA GLU A 48 8.27 6.32 -1.25
C GLU A 48 8.90 7.10 -2.40
N ARG A 49 9.76 6.46 -3.21
CA ARG A 49 10.34 7.05 -4.43
C ARG A 49 9.29 7.46 -5.45
N PHE A 50 8.27 6.62 -5.66
CA PHE A 50 7.16 6.94 -6.57
C PHE A 50 6.41 8.20 -6.11
N PHE A 51 6.08 8.31 -4.82
CA PHE A 51 5.41 9.49 -4.29
C PHE A 51 6.29 10.74 -4.30
N GLU A 52 7.59 10.62 -4.05
CA GLU A 52 8.54 11.72 -4.21
C GLU A 52 8.54 12.25 -5.65
N TYR A 53 8.64 11.34 -6.63
CA TYR A 53 8.56 11.71 -8.04
C TYR A 53 7.22 12.35 -8.40
N LEU A 54 6.11 11.80 -7.91
CA LEU A 54 4.78 12.36 -8.12
C LEU A 54 4.67 13.78 -7.58
N LYS A 55 5.16 14.03 -6.35
CA LYS A 55 5.20 15.36 -5.74
C LYS A 55 6.00 16.34 -6.59
N LYS A 56 7.22 15.98 -7.02
CA LYS A 56 8.03 16.84 -7.91
C LYS A 56 7.34 17.19 -9.23
N ARG A 57 6.48 16.32 -9.75
CA ARG A 57 5.71 16.58 -10.98
C ARG A 57 4.42 17.37 -10.77
N THR A 58 3.94 17.43 -9.54
CA THR A 58 2.64 18.05 -9.19
C THR A 58 2.80 19.29 -8.34
N GLU A 59 4.00 19.57 -7.81
CA GLU A 59 4.41 20.90 -7.40
C GLU A 59 4.30 21.82 -8.62
N ILE A 60 3.25 22.63 -8.61
CA ILE A 60 3.08 23.75 -9.53
C ILE A 60 4.23 24.72 -9.23
N LEU A 61 4.95 25.14 -10.27
CA LEU A 61 5.95 26.22 -10.22
C LEU A 61 5.40 27.48 -9.53
#